data_AF-A0A8J4BAT3-F1
#
_entry.id   AF-A0A8J4BAT3-F1
#
_cell.length_a   1.000
_cell.length_b   1.000
_cell.length_c   1.000
_cell.angle_alpha   90.00
_cell.angle_beta   90.00
_cell.angle_gamma   90.00
#
_symmetry.space_group_name_H-M   'P 1'
#
loop_
_entity.id
_entity.type
_entity.pdbx_description
1 polymer ?
#
loop_
_entity_poly.entity_id
_entity_poly.type
_entity_poly.pdbx_seq_one_letter_code
_entity_poly.pdbx_strand_id
1 'polypeptide(L)'
;MTAIHIRLPPLVELLRSASGEDAQLSALNALRLALEPSCNDSGPCPDDFVATWLPGVLMQHQANISSDVRRSLAAFTGQLVINHTGVQGIVHSAACLATLMRDNTPGVVKEAVLAFACLLRASLALVSLKVPAGSPSRYMQWH
;
A
#
# COMPACT_ATOMS: atom_id res chain seq x y z
N MET A 1 -17.46 5.26 -11.05
CA MET A 1 -16.76 4.41 -10.05
C MET A 1 -15.66 3.68 -10.78
N THR A 2 -14.40 3.85 -10.38
CA THR A 2 -13.24 3.25 -11.06
C THR A 2 -13.29 1.71 -10.98
N ALA A 3 -12.78 0.99 -11.99
CA ALA A 3 -12.80 -0.49 -12.03
C ALA A 3 -12.15 -1.12 -10.78
N ILE A 4 -11.18 -0.42 -10.19
CA ILE A 4 -10.53 -0.69 -8.91
C ILE A 4 -11.53 -0.79 -7.73
N HIS A 5 -12.51 0.11 -7.66
CA HIS A 5 -13.52 0.11 -6.59
C HIS A 5 -14.44 -1.11 -6.64
N ILE A 6 -14.55 -1.76 -7.80
CA ILE A 6 -15.40 -2.94 -7.99
C ILE A 6 -14.59 -4.22 -7.72
N ARG A 7 -13.30 -4.22 -8.06
CA ARG A 7 -12.44 -5.41 -7.96
C ARG A 7 -11.75 -5.59 -6.61
N LEU A 8 -11.34 -4.52 -5.93
CA LEU A 8 -10.63 -4.64 -4.65
C LEU A 8 -11.50 -5.20 -3.50
N PRO A 9 -12.75 -4.79 -3.28
CA PRO A 9 -13.56 -5.32 -2.18
C PRO A 9 -13.69 -6.85 -2.16
N PRO A 10 -14.04 -7.55 -3.27
CA PRO A 10 -14.14 -9.01 -3.26
C PRO A 10 -12.78 -9.69 -3.06
N LEU A 11 -11.67 -9.09 -3.52
CA LEU A 11 -10.33 -9.63 -3.31
C LEU A 11 -9.85 -9.47 -1.86
N VAL A 12 -10.21 -8.37 -1.21
CA VAL A 12 -9.98 -8.16 0.23
C VAL A 12 -10.78 -9.17 1.05
N GLU A 13 -12.03 -9.46 0.66
CA GLU A 13 -12.84 -10.49 1.33
C GLU A 13 -12.27 -11.90 1.12
N LEU A 14 -11.74 -12.18 -0.07
CA LEU A 14 -11.05 -13.43 -0.39
C LEU A 14 -9.81 -13.59 0.49
N LEU A 15 -9.02 -12.54 0.69
CA LEU A 15 -7.89 -12.56 1.61
C LEU A 15 -8.32 -12.74 3.07
N ARG A 16 -9.43 -12.11 3.49
CA ARG A 16 -9.95 -12.24 4.86
C ARG A 16 -10.45 -13.66 5.16
N SER A 17 -11.07 -14.30 4.16
CA SER A 17 -11.63 -15.65 4.24
C SER A 17 -10.65 -16.76 3.86
N ALA A 18 -9.46 -16.40 3.36
CA ALA A 18 -8.43 -17.36 2.99
C ALA A 18 -7.95 -18.15 4.22
N SER A 19 -8.18 -19.47 4.18
CA SER A 19 -7.66 -20.41 5.17
C SER A 19 -6.54 -21.23 4.54
N GLY A 20 -5.39 -21.25 5.21
CA GLY A 20 -4.18 -21.90 4.70
C GLY A 20 -3.26 -20.96 3.91
N GLU A 21 -1.99 -21.32 3.90
CA GLU A 21 -0.90 -20.53 3.31
C GLU A 21 -1.07 -20.27 1.81
N ASP A 22 -1.37 -21.31 1.03
CA ASP A 22 -1.54 -21.19 -0.44
C ASP A 22 -2.70 -20.26 -0.82
N ALA A 23 -3.81 -20.32 -0.07
CA ALA A 23 -4.95 -19.46 -0.29
C ALA A 23 -4.62 -18.00 0.02
N GLN A 24 -3.88 -17.74 1.10
CA GLN A 24 -3.42 -16.40 1.49
C GLN A 24 -2.43 -15.83 0.47
N LEU A 25 -1.48 -16.64 -0.01
CA LEU A 25 -0.53 -16.25 -1.04
C LEU A 25 -1.22 -15.94 -2.37
N SER A 26 -2.17 -16.79 -2.79
CA SER A 26 -2.96 -16.57 -4.01
C SER A 26 -3.80 -15.30 -3.92
N ALA A 27 -4.45 -15.05 -2.77
CA ALA A 27 -5.22 -13.84 -2.52
C ALA A 27 -4.36 -12.58 -2.54
N LEU A 28 -3.19 -12.60 -1.88
CA LEU A 28 -2.22 -11.51 -1.93
C LEU A 28 -1.71 -11.25 -3.34
N ASN A 29 -1.46 -12.29 -4.12
CA ASN A 29 -1.03 -12.15 -5.51
C ASN A 29 -2.14 -11.54 -6.39
N ALA A 30 -3.38 -11.97 -6.22
CA ALA A 30 -4.53 -11.40 -6.92
C ALA A 30 -4.73 -9.90 -6.60
N LEU A 31 -4.54 -9.52 -5.32
CA LEU A 31 -4.56 -8.11 -4.90
C LEU A 31 -3.41 -7.31 -5.52
N ARG A 32 -2.20 -7.88 -5.62
CA ARG A 32 -1.07 -7.23 -6.28
C ARG A 32 -1.33 -6.98 -7.76
N LEU A 33 -1.85 -7.98 -8.47
CA LEU A 33 -2.21 -7.87 -9.89
C LEU A 33 -3.31 -6.82 -10.12
N ALA A 34 -4.28 -6.73 -9.22
CA ALA A 34 -5.33 -5.70 -9.29
C ALA A 34 -4.78 -4.27 -9.09
N LEU A 35 -3.65 -4.12 -8.40
CA LEU A 35 -2.97 -2.84 -8.21
C LEU A 35 -1.99 -2.51 -9.34
N GLU A 36 -1.71 -3.43 -10.27
CA GLU A 36 -0.83 -3.12 -11.40
C GLU A 36 -1.46 -2.11 -12.35
N PRO A 37 -0.69 -1.12 -12.83
CA PRO A 37 -1.18 -0.08 -13.72
C PRO A 37 -1.68 -0.63 -15.07
N SER A 38 -1.16 -1.80 -15.50
CA SER A 38 -1.61 -2.53 -16.70
C SER A 38 -3.05 -3.04 -16.63
N CYS A 39 -3.60 -3.21 -15.42
CA CYS A 39 -4.99 -3.60 -15.19
C CYS A 39 -5.93 -2.41 -14.94
N ASN A 40 -5.38 -1.19 -14.85
CA ASN A 40 -6.09 0.00 -14.36
C ASN A 40 -6.21 1.07 -15.45
N ASP A 41 -7.21 0.92 -16.32
CA ASP A 41 -7.79 2.03 -17.11
C ASP A 41 -8.46 3.12 -16.22
N SER A 42 -8.23 3.09 -14.90
CA SER A 42 -9.09 3.76 -13.91
C SER A 42 -8.32 4.35 -12.73
N GLY A 43 -7.25 5.12 -12.96
CA GLY A 43 -6.63 6.01 -11.96
C GLY A 43 -6.12 5.36 -10.66
N PRO A 44 -5.53 6.15 -9.73
CA PRO A 44 -5.09 5.64 -8.43
C PRO A 44 -6.30 5.29 -7.53
N CYS A 45 -6.16 4.28 -6.65
CA CYS A 45 -7.20 4.00 -5.65
C CYS A 45 -7.38 5.21 -4.73
N PRO A 46 -8.60 5.58 -4.32
CA PRO A 46 -8.78 6.68 -3.36
C PRO A 46 -8.33 6.31 -1.94
N ASP A 47 -7.89 7.30 -1.19
CA ASP A 47 -7.29 7.14 0.15
C ASP A 47 -8.29 6.59 1.17
N ASP A 48 -9.53 7.09 1.16
CA ASP A 48 -10.59 6.65 2.09
C ASP A 48 -10.88 5.15 1.97
N PHE A 49 -10.84 4.62 0.74
CA PHE A 49 -11.08 3.21 0.50
C PHE A 49 -9.97 2.36 1.12
N VAL A 50 -8.70 2.73 0.91
CA VAL A 50 -7.54 2.00 1.48
C VAL A 50 -7.56 2.05 3.00
N ALA A 51 -7.90 3.20 3.60
CA ALA A 51 -7.99 3.36 5.05
C ALA A 51 -9.00 2.40 5.71
N THR A 52 -10.08 2.01 5.00
CA THR A 52 -11.13 1.16 5.58
C THR A 52 -10.75 -0.31 5.74
N TRP A 53 -9.92 -0.87 4.84
CA TRP A 53 -9.61 -2.30 4.85
C TRP A 53 -8.15 -2.63 5.17
N LEU A 54 -7.22 -1.74 4.83
CA LEU A 54 -5.79 -1.98 4.96
C LEU A 54 -5.38 -2.29 6.41
N PRO A 55 -5.85 -1.56 7.45
CA PRO A 55 -5.48 -1.87 8.84
C PRO A 55 -5.90 -3.28 9.27
N GLY A 56 -7.11 -3.70 8.88
CA GLY A 56 -7.64 -5.03 9.20
C GLY A 56 -6.86 -6.15 8.51
N VAL A 57 -6.54 -5.98 7.22
CA VAL A 57 -5.73 -6.93 6.46
C VAL A 57 -4.33 -7.06 7.04
N LEU A 58 -3.68 -5.92 7.32
CA LEU A 58 -2.33 -5.90 7.89
C LEU A 58 -2.29 -6.52 9.28
N MET A 59 -3.29 -6.26 10.13
CA MET A 59 -3.35 -6.85 11.46
C MET A 59 -3.59 -8.35 11.44
N GLN A 60 -4.50 -8.82 10.60
CA GLN A 60 -4.76 -10.24 10.43
C GLN A 60 -3.52 -10.97 9.93
N HIS A 61 -2.71 -10.33 9.07
CA HIS A 61 -1.59 -10.98 8.39
C HIS A 61 -0.22 -10.89 9.11
N GLN A 62 -0.18 -10.28 10.29
CA GLN A 62 1.04 -10.09 11.09
C GLN A 62 1.23 -11.12 12.21
N ALA A 63 0.17 -11.74 12.72
CA ALA A 63 0.25 -12.67 13.85
C ALA A 63 0.08 -14.13 13.38
N ASN A 64 1.05 -15.00 13.72
CA ASN A 64 0.97 -16.46 13.57
C ASN A 64 0.78 -17.00 12.13
N ILE A 65 1.48 -16.45 11.14
CA ILE A 65 1.41 -16.91 9.75
C ILE A 65 2.78 -17.37 9.26
N SER A 66 2.84 -18.12 8.17
CA SER A 66 4.12 -18.53 7.56
C SER A 66 5.00 -17.33 7.18
N SER A 67 6.32 -17.57 7.09
CA SER A 67 7.28 -16.56 6.64
C SER A 67 7.00 -16.10 5.21
N ASP A 68 6.39 -16.95 4.38
CA ASP A 68 6.16 -16.65 2.97
C ASP A 68 4.99 -15.71 2.79
N VAL A 69 3.93 -15.86 3.59
CA VAL A 69 2.81 -14.91 3.61
C VAL A 69 3.28 -13.55 4.13
N ARG A 70 4.11 -13.51 5.19
CA ARG A 70 4.66 -12.24 5.72
C ARG A 70 5.57 -11.53 4.71
N ARG A 71 6.38 -12.29 3.97
CA ARG A 71 7.19 -11.77 2.85
C ARG A 71 6.32 -11.25 1.70
N SER A 72 5.28 -11.99 1.32
CA SER A 72 4.33 -11.56 0.28
C SER A 72 3.56 -10.31 0.71
N LEU A 73 3.21 -10.20 2.00
CA LEU A 73 2.59 -9.02 2.61
C LEU A 73 3.51 -7.80 2.54
N ALA A 74 4.81 -7.95 2.84
CA ALA A 74 5.79 -6.87 2.70
C ALA A 74 5.83 -6.35 1.25
N ALA A 75 5.93 -7.26 0.29
CA ALA A 75 6.01 -6.92 -1.13
C ALA A 75 4.69 -6.30 -1.66
N PHE A 76 3.54 -6.79 -1.22
CA PHE A 76 2.23 -6.17 -1.48
C PHE A 76 2.17 -4.74 -0.92
N THR A 77 2.60 -4.54 0.32
CA THR A 77 2.61 -3.23 0.97
C THR A 77 3.49 -2.23 0.20
N GLY A 78 4.64 -2.68 -0.30
CA GLY A 78 5.51 -1.90 -1.18
C GLY A 78 4.87 -1.54 -2.53
N GLN A 79 4.11 -2.46 -3.13
CA GLN A 79 3.38 -2.20 -4.38
C GLN A 79 2.21 -1.22 -4.16
N LEU A 80 1.51 -1.35 -3.03
CA LEU A 80 0.40 -0.47 -2.67
C LEU A 80 0.86 0.98 -2.59
N VAL A 81 1.96 1.27 -1.90
CA VAL A 81 2.48 2.65 -1.76
C VAL A 81 3.00 3.25 -3.07
N ILE A 82 3.37 2.43 -4.06
CA ILE A 82 3.78 2.93 -5.39
C ILE A 82 2.55 3.36 -6.21
N ASN A 83 1.48 2.58 -6.15
CA ASN A 83 0.28 2.79 -6.98
C ASN A 83 -0.80 3.60 -6.26
N HIS A 84 -0.52 4.05 -5.04
CA HIS A 84 -1.44 4.79 -4.20
C HIS A 84 -0.80 6.09 -3.70
N THR A 85 -1.53 7.20 -3.79
CA THR A 85 -1.05 8.55 -3.49
C THR A 85 -1.70 9.14 -2.23
N GLY A 86 -2.26 8.29 -1.36
CA GLY A 86 -2.93 8.72 -0.14
C GLY A 86 -2.04 8.72 1.10
N VAL A 87 -2.29 9.65 2.02
CA VAL A 87 -1.53 9.76 3.27
C VAL A 87 -1.86 8.62 4.21
N GLN A 88 -3.13 8.18 4.27
CA GLN A 88 -3.54 7.07 5.13
C GLN A 88 -2.92 5.75 4.66
N GLY A 89 -2.88 5.53 3.35
CA GLY A 89 -2.15 4.40 2.75
C GLY A 89 -0.69 4.34 3.23
N ILE A 90 0.04 5.45 3.16
CA ILE A 90 1.43 5.52 3.62
C ILE A 90 1.56 5.25 5.12
N VAL A 91 0.71 5.85 5.96
CA VAL A 91 0.80 5.70 7.42
C VAL A 91 0.60 4.24 7.84
N HIS A 92 -0.44 3.58 7.31
CA HIS A 92 -0.71 2.18 7.64
C HIS A 92 0.33 1.22 7.05
N SER A 93 0.80 1.49 5.83
CA SER A 93 1.92 0.74 5.22
C SER A 93 3.21 0.90 6.01
N ALA A 94 3.52 2.10 6.51
CA ALA A 94 4.70 2.35 7.34
C ALA A 94 4.65 1.56 8.65
N ALA A 95 3.49 1.56 9.32
CA ALA A 95 3.29 0.79 10.54
C ALA A 95 3.48 -0.73 10.30
N CYS A 96 2.94 -1.27 9.21
CA CYS A 96 3.14 -2.68 8.87
C CYS A 96 4.59 -3.03 8.57
N LEU A 97 5.25 -2.24 7.71
CA LEU A 97 6.65 -2.48 7.36
C LEU A 97 7.56 -2.35 8.59
N ALA A 98 7.28 -1.42 9.50
CA ALA A 98 8.03 -1.29 10.75
C ALA A 98 7.93 -2.56 11.63
N THR A 99 6.76 -3.22 11.66
CA THR A 99 6.59 -4.51 12.34
C THR A 99 7.38 -5.61 11.61
N LEU A 100 7.26 -5.72 10.28
CA LEU A 100 7.94 -6.74 9.48
C LEU A 100 9.47 -6.60 9.43
N MET A 101 9.99 -5.38 9.59
CA MET A 101 11.43 -5.14 9.73
C MET A 101 12.01 -5.70 11.04
N ARG A 102 11.16 -5.98 12.03
CA ARG A 102 11.53 -6.62 13.31
C ARG A 102 11.25 -8.12 13.31
N ASP A 103 10.96 -8.71 12.14
CA ASP A 103 10.71 -10.14 12.02
C ASP A 103 11.97 -10.97 12.31
N ASN A 104 11.78 -12.17 12.86
CA ASN A 104 12.86 -13.11 13.15
C ASN A 104 13.42 -13.78 11.88
N THR A 105 12.72 -13.68 10.75
CA THR A 105 13.07 -14.33 9.50
C THR A 105 13.82 -13.34 8.58
N PRO A 106 15.09 -13.59 8.23
CA PRO A 106 15.89 -12.64 7.45
C PRO A 106 15.31 -12.36 6.05
N GLY A 107 14.65 -13.36 5.44
CA GLY A 107 13.97 -13.18 4.14
C GLY A 107 12.80 -12.19 4.19
N VAL A 108 12.07 -12.14 5.30
CA VAL A 108 10.97 -11.19 5.52
C VAL A 108 11.52 -9.78 5.73
N VAL A 109 12.56 -9.65 6.56
CA VAL A 109 13.22 -8.36 6.84
C VAL A 109 13.78 -7.75 5.55
N LYS A 110 14.45 -8.55 4.71
CA LYS A 110 14.99 -8.09 3.42
C LYS A 110 13.90 -7.51 2.53
N GLU A 111 12.77 -8.20 2.41
CA GLU A 111 11.65 -7.73 1.59
C GLU A 111 10.99 -6.49 2.19
N ALA A 112 10.85 -6.43 3.52
CA ALA A 112 10.31 -5.26 4.22
C ALA A 112 11.18 -4.02 4.00
N VAL A 113 12.51 -4.15 4.00
CA VAL A 113 13.44 -3.05 3.70
C VAL A 113 13.28 -2.55 2.25
N LEU A 114 13.13 -3.47 1.29
CA LEU A 114 12.90 -3.10 -0.11
C LEU A 114 11.57 -2.36 -0.29
N ALA A 115 10.50 -2.85 0.33
CA ALA A 115 9.21 -2.20 0.35
C ALA A 115 9.24 -0.83 1.05
N PHE A 116 10.06 -0.68 2.09
CA PHE A 116 10.24 0.58 2.79
C PHE A 116 10.91 1.65 1.91
N ALA A 117 11.86 1.26 1.05
CA ALA A 117 12.43 2.19 0.07
C ALA A 117 11.37 2.74 -0.91
N CYS A 118 10.40 1.89 -1.29
CA CYS A 118 9.26 2.32 -2.10
C CYS A 118 8.36 3.30 -1.35
N LEU A 119 8.13 3.05 -0.06
CA LEU A 119 7.37 3.95 0.82
C LEU A 119 8.04 5.32 0.96
N LEU A 120 9.36 5.38 1.13
CA LEU A 120 10.11 6.64 1.19
C LEU A 120 9.97 7.42 -0.12
N ARG A 121 10.08 6.75 -1.27
CA ARG A 121 9.89 7.38 -2.58
C ARG A 121 8.48 7.94 -2.74
N ALA A 122 7.46 7.16 -2.37
CA ALA A 122 6.06 7.60 -2.42
C ALA A 122 5.81 8.79 -1.50
N SER A 123 6.36 8.75 -0.28
CA SER A 123 6.26 9.85 0.70
C SER A 123 6.89 11.13 0.16
N LEU A 124 8.09 11.03 -0.42
CA LEU A 124 8.78 12.17 -1.02
C LEU A 124 8.00 12.74 -2.22
N ALA A 125 7.42 11.88 -3.05
CA ALA A 125 6.58 12.29 -4.17
C ALA A 125 5.35 13.07 -3.68
N LEU A 126 4.67 12.59 -2.62
CA LEU A 126 3.53 13.31 -2.04
C LEU A 126 3.89 14.66 -1.45
N VAL A 127 5.01 14.74 -0.72
CA VAL A 127 5.50 16.03 -0.19
C VAL A 127 5.85 16.98 -1.32
N SER A 128 6.45 16.48 -2.42
CA SER A 128 6.82 17.29 -3.58
C SER A 128 5.61 17.78 -4.39
N LEU A 129 4.52 17.03 -4.41
CA LEU A 129 3.25 17.42 -5.05
C LEU A 129 2.46 18.44 -4.22
N LYS A 130 2.75 18.54 -2.91
CA LYS A 130 2.19 19.55 -2.03
C LYS A 130 2.92 20.88 -2.29
N VAL A 131 2.55 21.57 -3.38
CA VAL A 131 2.97 22.94 -3.66
C VAL A 131 2.75 23.79 -2.39
N PRO A 132 3.74 24.60 -1.95
CA PRO A 132 3.60 25.37 -0.72
C PRO A 132 2.40 26.31 -0.83
N ALA A 133 1.51 26.23 0.15
CA ALA A 133 0.53 27.26 0.43
C ALA A 133 1.28 28.54 0.81
N GLY A 134 1.72 29.30 -0.20
CA GLY A 134 2.67 30.38 -0.02
C GLY A 134 3.14 31.04 -1.31
N SER A 135 2.26 31.17 -2.31
CA SER A 135 2.45 32.19 -3.34
C SER A 135 1.34 33.23 -3.21
N PRO A 136 1.50 34.26 -2.34
CA PRO A 136 0.80 35.50 -2.61
C PRO A 136 1.45 36.08 -3.86
N SER A 137 0.82 35.94 -5.02
CA SER A 137 1.07 36.82 -6.16
C SER A 137 0.55 38.24 -5.82
N ARG A 138 1.17 38.86 -4.82
CA ARG A 138 1.34 40.32 -4.75
C ARG A 138 2.68 40.58 -5.44
N TYR A 139 2.79 41.69 -6.16
CA TYR A 139 3.91 42.11 -7.03
C TYR A 139 3.76 41.78 -8.52
N MET A 140 2.70 42.32 -9.13
CA MET A 140 2.89 43.16 -10.31
C MET A 140 2.05 44.43 -10.14
N GLN A 141 2.55 45.33 -9.29
CA GLN A 141 2.47 46.75 -9.57
C GLN A 141 3.46 47.02 -10.71
N TRP A 142 2.97 47.39 -11.89
CA TRP A 142 3.70 48.30 -12.78
C TRP A 142 2.68 49.27 -13.33
N HIS A 143 3.03 50.55 -13.16
CA HIS A 143 2.34 51.74 -13.62
C HIS A 143 2.12 51.76 -15.13
#